data_AF-A0A2D6MRF5-F1
#
_entry.id   AF-A0A2D6MRF5-F1
#
_cell.length_a   1.000
_cell.length_b   1.000
_cell.length_c   1.000
_cell.angle_alpha   90.00
_cell.angle_beta   90.00
_cell.angle_gamma   90.00
#
_symmetry.space_group_name_H-M   'P 1'
#
loop_
_entity.id
_entity.type
_entity.pdbx_description
1 polymer ?
#
loop_
_entity_poly.entity_id
_entity_poly.type
_entity_poly.pdbx_seq_one_letter_code
_entity_poly.pdbx_strand_id
1 'polypeptide(L)'
;MCGPAEGPVSGVSIVTAEVDHGAVVQKFACALVAGDFLAALALLDADLALRTSPESLEGQLSQMVDHGEGPPEYAHHVAALAEWPDRLEGDAGWAYSSIVGPGYSEAIAGVVTKEGRIRQLEWGKAAAQRRLGGGS
;
A
#
# COMPACT_ATOMS: atom_id res chain seq x y z
N MET A 1 6.14 11.08 -9.96
CA MET A 1 4.96 11.96 -9.75
C MET A 1 3.77 11.09 -9.36
N CYS A 2 3.07 11.35 -8.26
CA CYS A 2 1.87 10.59 -7.91
C CYS A 2 0.65 11.17 -8.63
N GLY A 3 -0.11 10.32 -9.32
CA GLY A 3 -1.41 10.70 -9.89
C GLY A 3 -2.42 10.99 -8.77
N PRO A 4 -3.39 11.90 -8.99
CA PRO A 4 -4.37 12.22 -7.98
C PRO A 4 -5.20 10.99 -7.62
N ALA A 5 -5.45 10.79 -6.33
CA ALA A 5 -6.57 9.96 -5.88
C ALA A 5 -7.84 10.77 -6.17
N GLU A 6 -8.53 10.46 -7.27
CA GLU A 6 -9.82 11.08 -7.57
C GLU A 6 -10.87 10.53 -6.58
N GLY A 7 -11.18 11.29 -5.54
CA GLY A 7 -12.29 11.05 -4.63
C GLY A 7 -13.56 11.79 -5.08
N PRO A 8 -14.77 11.26 -4.82
CA PRO A 8 -16.00 12.02 -5.02
C PRO A 8 -16.19 13.09 -3.95
N VAL A 9 -16.78 14.21 -4.36
CA VAL A 9 -17.17 15.35 -3.50
C VAL A 9 -18.50 15.10 -2.77
N SER A 10 -18.57 15.70 -1.58
CA SER A 10 -19.77 16.24 -0.92
C SER A 10 -20.59 15.33 0.01
N GLY A 11 -20.63 15.72 1.29
CA GLY A 11 -21.64 15.29 2.27
C GLY A 11 -21.06 15.09 3.68
N VAL A 12 -21.08 16.15 4.52
CA VAL A 12 -20.81 16.01 5.95
C VAL A 12 -21.92 15.19 6.59
N SER A 13 -21.58 13.96 6.98
CA SER A 13 -22.27 13.19 8.01
C SER A 13 -21.20 12.72 8.98
N ILE A 14 -21.41 12.90 10.29
CA ILE A 14 -20.51 12.35 11.32
C ILE A 14 -20.82 10.84 11.42
N VAL A 15 -20.53 10.14 10.33
CA VAL A 15 -20.37 8.70 10.26
C VAL A 15 -18.88 8.49 10.49
N THR A 16 -18.47 7.44 11.20
CA THR A 16 -17.07 7.00 11.18
C THR A 16 -16.64 6.96 9.72
N ALA A 17 -15.80 7.91 9.28
CA ALA A 17 -15.43 8.01 7.88
C ALA A 17 -14.85 6.64 7.48
N GLU A 18 -15.48 5.98 6.51
CA GLU A 18 -14.94 4.73 6.01
C GLU A 18 -13.51 4.98 5.54
N VAL A 19 -12.58 4.20 6.07
CA VAL A 19 -11.17 4.34 5.71
C VAL A 19 -10.99 3.97 4.25
N ASP A 20 -10.55 4.94 3.46
CA ASP A 20 -10.08 4.70 2.10
C ASP A 20 -8.73 3.97 2.14
N HIS A 21 -8.81 2.65 2.25
CA HIS A 21 -7.65 1.76 2.30
C HIS A 21 -6.83 1.82 1.00
N GLY A 22 -7.47 2.14 -0.13
CA GLY A 22 -6.80 2.39 -1.41
C GLY A 22 -5.85 3.59 -1.32
N ALA A 23 -6.36 4.71 -0.80
CA ALA A 23 -5.58 5.93 -0.61
C ALA A 23 -4.45 5.74 0.43
N VAL A 24 -4.68 4.99 1.51
CA VAL A 24 -3.64 4.71 2.52
C VAL A 24 -2.46 3.94 1.92
N VAL A 25 -2.72 2.85 1.18
CA VAL A 25 -1.65 2.07 0.54
C VAL A 25 -0.97 2.84 -0.58
N GLN A 26 -1.71 3.63 -1.36
CA GLN A 26 -1.12 4.50 -2.38
C GLN A 26 -0.19 5.55 -1.75
N LYS A 27 -0.60 6.17 -0.63
CA LYS A 27 0.23 7.14 0.08
C LYS A 27 1.52 6.52 0.60
N PHE A 28 1.45 5.29 1.09
CA PHE A 28 2.63 4.52 1.49
C PHE A 28 3.57 4.27 0.30
N ALA A 29 3.04 3.79 -0.84
CA ALA A 29 3.84 3.58 -2.04
C ALA A 29 4.46 4.88 -2.57
N CYS A 30 3.73 6.00 -2.52
CA CYS A 30 4.26 7.33 -2.88
C CYS A 30 5.42 7.75 -1.97
N ALA A 31 5.33 7.52 -0.66
CA ALA A 31 6.40 7.84 0.28
C ALA A 31 7.68 7.02 -0.03
N LEU A 32 7.52 5.75 -0.38
CA LEU A 32 8.65 4.90 -0.82
C LEU A 32 9.31 5.42 -2.10
N VAL A 33 8.53 5.77 -3.12
CA VAL A 33 9.05 6.33 -4.38
C VAL A 33 9.77 7.67 -4.15
N ALA A 34 9.31 8.46 -3.19
CA ALA A 34 9.94 9.73 -2.81
C ALA A 34 11.20 9.56 -1.94
N GLY A 35 11.53 8.34 -1.51
CA GLY A 35 12.61 8.10 -0.54
C GLY A 35 12.29 8.59 0.88
N ASP A 36 11.03 8.95 1.17
CA ASP A 36 10.59 9.38 2.50
C ASP A 36 10.13 8.17 3.33
N PHE A 37 11.11 7.35 3.71
CA PHE A 37 10.87 6.13 4.47
C PHE A 37 10.32 6.41 5.87
N LEU A 38 10.54 7.61 6.42
CA LEU A 38 9.94 8.03 7.69
C LEU A 38 8.43 8.27 7.53
N ALA A 39 8.01 8.96 6.47
CA ALA A 39 6.58 9.11 6.16
C ALA A 39 5.91 7.76 5.86
N ALA A 40 6.61 6.85 5.18
CA ALA A 40 6.13 5.49 4.95
C ALA A 40 5.95 4.72 6.28
N LEU A 41 6.96 4.75 7.16
CA LEU A 41 6.90 4.11 8.48
C LEU A 41 5.76 4.67 9.34
N ALA A 42 5.51 5.98 9.25
CA ALA A 42 4.44 6.64 9.99
C ALA A 42 3.03 6.18 9.57
N LEU A 43 2.86 5.48 8.45
CA LEU A 43 1.58 4.90 8.01
C LEU A 43 1.34 3.48 8.51
N LEU A 44 2.37 2.84 9.07
CA LEU A 44 2.26 1.50 9.61
C LEU A 44 1.53 1.53 10.96
N ASP A 45 0.90 0.41 11.31
CA ASP A 45 0.38 0.21 12.66
C ASP A 45 1.54 0.05 13.65
N ALA A 46 1.26 0.11 14.95
CA ALA A 46 2.30 0.07 15.98
C ALA A 46 3.11 -1.23 15.93
N ASP A 47 2.47 -2.38 15.73
CA ASP A 47 3.14 -3.68 15.72
C ASP A 47 4.07 -3.82 14.50
N LEU A 48 3.62 -3.42 13.32
CA LEU A 48 4.45 -3.46 12.12
C LEU A 48 5.55 -2.39 12.18
N ALA A 49 5.26 -1.18 12.66
CA ALA A 49 6.25 -0.12 12.84
C ALA A 49 7.39 -0.52 13.80
N LEU A 50 7.08 -1.24 14.89
CA LEU A 50 8.10 -1.71 15.85
C LEU A 50 9.08 -2.72 15.25
N ARG A 51 8.67 -3.44 14.21
CA ARG A 51 9.49 -4.44 13.51
C ARG A 51 10.05 -3.94 12.18
N THR A 52 9.78 -2.69 11.84
CA THR A 52 10.20 -2.09 10.57
C THR A 52 11.09 -0.90 10.86
N SER A 53 12.13 -0.71 10.04
CA SER A 53 12.96 0.48 10.07
C SER A 53 12.98 1.14 8.69
N PRO A 54 13.35 2.43 8.60
CA PRO A 54 13.55 3.10 7.32
C PRO A 54 14.50 2.33 6.39
N GLU A 55 15.61 1.81 6.93
CA GLU A 55 16.60 1.04 6.18
C GLU A 55 16.02 -0.30 5.69
N SER A 56 15.13 -0.93 6.49
CA SER A 56 14.44 -2.14 6.05
C SER A 56 13.45 -1.85 4.92
N LEU A 57 12.75 -0.71 4.93
CA LEU A 57 11.84 -0.32 3.85
C LEU A 57 12.61 -0.03 2.56
N GLU A 58 13.73 0.69 2.67
CA GLU A 58 14.64 0.95 1.56
C GLU A 58 15.18 -0.36 0.98
N GLY A 59 15.66 -1.27 1.84
CA GLY A 59 16.18 -2.56 1.42
C GLY A 59 15.15 -3.43 0.71
N GLN A 60 13.89 -3.44 1.18
CA GLN A 60 12.81 -4.18 0.52
C GLN A 60 12.41 -3.55 -0.82
N LEU A 61 12.34 -2.21 -0.89
CA LEU A 61 12.11 -1.51 -2.17
C LEU A 61 13.23 -1.83 -3.16
N SER A 62 14.48 -1.73 -2.75
CA SER A 62 15.65 -2.02 -3.58
C SER A 62 15.62 -3.45 -4.10
N GLN A 63 15.35 -4.44 -3.24
CA GLN A 63 15.24 -5.85 -3.65
C GLN A 63 14.10 -6.07 -4.64
N MET A 64 12.96 -5.41 -4.42
CA MET A 64 11.79 -5.54 -5.28
C MET A 64 12.07 -5.03 -6.70
N VAL A 65 12.81 -3.93 -6.83
CA VAL A 65 13.07 -3.27 -8.13
C VAL A 65 14.45 -3.59 -8.73
N ASP A 66 15.25 -4.44 -8.11
CA ASP A 66 16.64 -4.76 -8.49
C ASP A 66 16.78 -5.29 -9.93
N HIS A 67 15.74 -5.93 -10.46
CA HIS A 67 15.71 -6.44 -11.83
C HIS A 67 15.36 -5.37 -12.88
N GLY A 68 14.98 -4.19 -12.44
CA GLY A 68 14.57 -3.05 -13.26
C GLY A 68 15.73 -2.11 -13.59
N GLU A 69 15.54 -1.25 -14.59
CA GLU A 69 16.51 -0.22 -14.91
C GLU A 69 16.14 1.07 -14.16
N GLY A 70 17.07 1.62 -13.38
CA GLY A 70 16.89 2.92 -12.72
C GLY A 70 15.88 2.96 -11.56
N PRO A 71 15.74 4.13 -10.93
CA PRO A 71 14.93 4.29 -9.72
C PRO A 71 13.42 4.26 -10.04
N PRO A 72 12.57 3.99 -9.02
CA PRO A 72 11.13 4.14 -9.15
C PRO A 72 10.73 5.59 -9.49
N GLU A 73 9.75 5.76 -10.37
CA GLU A 73 9.33 7.09 -10.86
C GLU A 73 7.96 7.52 -10.32
N TYR A 74 7.03 6.57 -10.19
CA TYR A 74 5.68 6.83 -9.70
C TYR A 74 5.02 5.61 -9.07
N ALA A 75 4.01 5.88 -8.26
CA ALA A 75 3.11 4.88 -7.72
C ALA A 75 1.66 5.21 -8.04
N HIS A 76 0.83 4.20 -8.25
CA HIS A 76 -0.61 4.36 -8.44
C HIS A 76 -1.41 3.23 -7.80
N HIS A 77 -2.61 3.55 -7.31
CA HIS A 77 -3.57 2.57 -6.84
C HIS A 77 -4.03 1.68 -8.00
N VAL A 78 -4.13 0.37 -7.75
CA VAL A 78 -4.56 -0.60 -8.76
C VAL A 78 -5.85 -1.32 -8.35
N ALA A 79 -5.94 -1.77 -7.11
CA ALA A 79 -7.13 -2.48 -6.63
C ALA A 79 -7.32 -2.33 -5.12
N ALA A 80 -8.56 -2.42 -4.67
CA ALA A 80 -8.96 -2.42 -3.27
C ALA A 80 -10.06 -3.47 -3.05
N LEU A 81 -10.04 -4.12 -1.89
CA LEU A 81 -11.01 -5.11 -1.45
C LEU A 81 -11.43 -4.81 -0.01
N ALA A 82 -12.74 -4.67 0.22
CA ALA A 82 -13.28 -4.57 1.56
C ALA A 82 -13.35 -5.94 2.26
N GLU A 83 -13.54 -7.03 1.50
CA GLU A 83 -13.77 -8.37 2.04
C GLU A 83 -12.86 -9.41 1.37
N TRP A 84 -12.30 -10.34 2.15
CA TRP A 84 -11.55 -11.52 1.71
C TRP A 84 -11.58 -12.60 2.81
N PRO A 85 -11.30 -13.88 2.50
CA PRO A 85 -11.51 -15.00 3.44
C PRO A 85 -10.78 -14.88 4.79
N ASP A 86 -9.56 -14.32 4.78
CA ASP A 86 -8.70 -14.19 5.98
C ASP A 86 -8.76 -12.79 6.60
N ARG A 87 -9.85 -12.03 6.37
CA ARG A 87 -10.03 -10.71 6.98
C ARG A 87 -10.19 -10.84 8.50
N LEU A 88 -9.49 -9.99 9.25
CA LEU A 88 -9.59 -9.96 10.71
C LEU A 88 -10.55 -8.89 11.20
N GLU A 89 -11.07 -9.08 12.42
CA GLU A 89 -11.78 -8.01 13.13
C GLU A 89 -10.83 -6.81 13.35
N GLY A 90 -11.27 -5.62 12.95
CA GLY A 90 -10.44 -4.40 12.97
C GLY A 90 -9.86 -4.02 11.61
N ASP A 91 -9.94 -4.91 10.61
CA ASP A 91 -9.57 -4.58 9.24
C ASP A 91 -10.63 -3.69 8.58
N ALA A 92 -10.18 -2.65 7.89
CA ALA A 92 -10.98 -1.81 7.01
C ALA A 92 -10.96 -2.33 5.57
N GLY A 93 -9.82 -2.82 5.10
CA GLY A 93 -9.68 -3.28 3.72
C GLY A 93 -8.28 -3.74 3.38
N TRP A 94 -8.15 -4.36 2.22
CA TRP A 94 -6.87 -4.65 1.58
C TRP A 94 -6.75 -3.81 0.32
N ALA A 95 -5.58 -3.24 0.07
CA ALA A 95 -5.34 -2.47 -1.14
C ALA A 95 -4.00 -2.83 -1.77
N TYR A 96 -3.91 -2.54 -3.06
CA TYR A 96 -2.81 -2.89 -3.94
C TYR A 96 -2.43 -1.68 -4.77
N SER A 97 -1.16 -1.29 -4.72
CA SER A 97 -0.60 -0.19 -5.49
C SER A 97 0.62 -0.66 -6.26
N SER A 98 0.75 -0.23 -7.51
CA SER A 98 1.94 -0.50 -8.31
C SER A 98 2.95 0.63 -8.15
N ILE A 99 4.23 0.26 -8.08
CA ILE A 99 5.40 1.11 -8.19
C ILE A 99 6.02 0.86 -9.57
N VAL A 100 6.16 1.92 -10.37
CA VAL A 100 6.60 1.83 -11.76
C VAL A 100 7.90 2.60 -11.95
N GLY A 101 8.81 2.02 -12.72
CA GLY A 101 10.03 2.64 -13.19
C GLY A 101 10.43 2.09 -14.58
N PRO A 102 11.60 2.47 -15.09
CA PRO A 102 12.02 2.06 -16.43
C PRO A 102 12.15 0.54 -16.59
N GLY A 103 11.25 -0.04 -17.38
CA GLY A 103 11.26 -1.47 -17.69
C GLY A 103 10.66 -2.39 -16.63
N TYR A 104 10.09 -1.85 -15.54
CA TYR A 104 9.44 -2.64 -14.50
C TYR A 104 8.18 -1.98 -13.93
N SER A 105 7.31 -2.81 -13.38
CA SER A 105 6.12 -2.39 -12.64
C SER A 105 5.95 -3.38 -11.52
N GLU A 106 6.43 -3.04 -10.35
CA GLU A 106 6.28 -3.87 -9.16
C GLU A 106 5.11 -3.37 -8.33
N ALA A 107 4.84 -4.04 -7.22
CA ALA A 107 3.69 -3.67 -6.44
C ALA A 107 3.79 -4.00 -4.96
N ILE A 108 2.98 -3.29 -4.20
CA ILE A 108 2.84 -3.42 -2.77
C ILE A 108 1.36 -3.60 -2.46
N ALA A 109 1.09 -4.58 -1.64
CA ALA A 109 -0.23 -4.80 -1.08
C ALA A 109 -0.20 -4.56 0.43
N GLY A 110 -1.28 -4.00 0.96
CA GLY A 110 -1.39 -3.66 2.37
C GLY A 110 -2.76 -3.99 2.93
N VAL A 111 -2.80 -4.55 4.15
CA VAL A 111 -4.04 -4.59 4.95
C VAL A 111 -4.10 -3.34 5.81
N VAL A 112 -5.18 -2.59 5.66
CA VAL A 112 -5.42 -1.34 6.37
C VAL A 112 -6.45 -1.57 7.47
N THR A 113 -6.16 -1.08 8.67
CA THR A 113 -7.05 -1.15 9.82
C THR A 113 -8.10 -0.04 9.81
N LYS A 114 -9.12 -0.15 10.65
CA LYS A 114 -10.15 0.90 10.83
C LYS A 114 -9.60 2.23 11.34
N GLU A 115 -8.37 2.25 11.86
CA GLU A 115 -7.65 3.45 12.27
C GLU A 115 -6.84 4.09 11.12
N GLY A 116 -6.91 3.53 9.90
CA GLY A 116 -6.17 4.06 8.75
C GLY A 116 -4.68 3.76 8.77
N ARG A 117 -4.30 2.64 9.41
CA ARG A 117 -2.90 2.19 9.51
C ARG A 117 -2.68 0.88 8.77
N ILE A 118 -1.49 0.69 8.21
CA ILE A 118 -1.14 -0.56 7.53
C ILE A 118 -0.61 -1.57 8.54
N ARG A 119 -1.31 -2.67 8.76
CA ARG A 119 -0.89 -3.73 9.70
C ARG A 119 -0.08 -4.86 9.07
N GLN A 120 -0.18 -5.00 7.75
CA GLN A 120 0.48 -6.07 7.01
C GLN A 120 0.85 -5.56 5.63
N LEU A 121 2.08 -5.87 5.20
CA LEU A 121 2.58 -5.56 3.88
C LEU A 121 2.92 -6.86 3.13
N GLU A 122 2.71 -6.83 1.83
CA GLU A 122 3.12 -7.86 0.90
C GLU A 122 3.80 -7.18 -0.30
N TRP A 123 4.93 -7.73 -0.75
CA TRP A 123 5.81 -7.08 -1.74
C TRP A 123 5.92 -7.91 -3.02
N GLY A 124 6.02 -7.20 -4.14
CA GLY A 124 6.14 -7.75 -5.50
C GLY A 124 4.82 -8.19 -6.13
N LYS A 125 4.81 -8.43 -7.44
CA LYS A 125 3.61 -8.83 -8.21
C LYS A 125 2.87 -10.05 -7.65
N ALA A 126 3.58 -11.01 -7.07
CA ALA A 126 2.99 -12.22 -6.49
C ALA A 126 2.11 -11.91 -5.26
N ALA A 127 2.33 -10.78 -4.58
CA ALA A 127 1.53 -10.34 -3.44
C ALA A 127 0.05 -10.16 -3.82
N ALA A 128 -0.23 -9.48 -4.94
CA ALA A 128 -1.59 -9.24 -5.42
C ALA A 128 -2.34 -10.53 -5.76
N GLN A 129 -1.63 -11.46 -6.41
CA GLN A 129 -2.24 -12.64 -7.01
C GLN A 129 -2.79 -13.62 -5.97
N ARG A 130 -2.20 -13.65 -4.76
CA ARG A 130 -2.66 -14.54 -3.67
C ARG A 130 -4.08 -14.23 -3.22
N ARG A 131 -4.51 -12.97 -3.26
CA ARG A 131 -5.82 -12.55 -2.74
C ARG A 131 -6.82 -12.25 -3.85
N LEU A 132 -6.35 -11.87 -5.04
CA LEU A 132 -7.20 -11.69 -6.23
C LEU A 132 -7.54 -13.00 -6.94
N GLY A 133 -6.78 -14.08 -6.69
CA GLY A 133 -6.87 -15.37 -7.39
C GLY A 133 -7.70 -16.47 -6.70
N GLY A 134 -8.56 -16.12 -5.73
CA GLY A 134 -9.45 -17.07 -5.05
C GLY A 134 -10.59 -17.57 -5.97
N GLY A 135 -10.25 -18.38 -6.97
CA GLY A 135 -11.20 -18.97 -7.89
C GLY A 135 -10.59 -20.12 -8.69
N SER A 136 -10.67 -21.33 -8.15
CA SER A 136 -10.80 -22.58 -8.90
C SER A 136 -11.56 -23.58 -8.05
#